data_AF-A0A1Y5H228-F1
#
_entry.id   AF-A0A1Y5H228-F1
#
_cell.length_a   1.000
_cell.length_b   1.000
_cell.length_c   1.000
_cell.angle_alpha   90.00
_cell.angle_beta   90.00
_cell.angle_gamma   90.00
#
_symmetry.space_group_name_H-M   'P 1'
#
loop_
_entity.id
_entity.type
_entity.pdbx_description
1 polymer ?
#
loop_
_entity_poly.entity_id
_entity_poly.type
_entity_poly.pdbx_seq_one_letter_code
_entity_poly.pdbx_strand_id
1 'polypeptide(L)'
;MKRYTINPVRYLFVVILLLSSAGGCSNLQTNTSLYTDIGGKEKLEKVFGLAISRIYNDPILYPHFKGVPKKALRKKLVDQTCALIGGPCEYTGKSMKKAHNERDVTEVEFYRLVEHVQYAMRRMGLSYQQENLILQKLAPLKSDIVYQNGEGNPE
;
A
#
# COMPACT_ATOMS: atom_id res chain seq x y z
N MET A 1 -37.32 -70.00 11.89
CA MET A 1 -36.62 -68.88 12.56
C MET A 1 -35.16 -69.29 12.81
N LYS A 2 -34.19 -68.77 12.06
CA LYS A 2 -32.76 -69.08 12.24
C LYS A 2 -32.08 -67.95 13.02
N ARG A 3 -31.53 -68.26 14.19
CA ARG A 3 -30.69 -67.35 14.99
C ARG A 3 -29.27 -67.39 14.42
N TYR A 4 -28.74 -66.23 14.04
CA TYR A 4 -27.32 -66.05 13.71
C TYR A 4 -26.60 -65.48 14.94
N THR A 5 -25.68 -66.27 15.50
CA THR A 5 -24.75 -65.83 16.54
C THR A 5 -23.51 -65.22 15.90
N ILE A 6 -23.18 -63.99 16.27
CA ILE A 6 -22.00 -63.24 15.79
C ILE A 6 -20.81 -63.57 16.72
N ASN A 7 -19.72 -64.10 16.17
CA ASN A 7 -18.49 -64.38 16.92
C ASN A 7 -17.52 -63.17 16.84
N PRO A 8 -17.13 -62.54 17.96
CA PRO A 8 -16.38 -61.28 17.97
C PRO A 8 -14.87 -61.42 17.77
N VAL A 9 -14.35 -62.64 17.57
CA VAL A 9 -12.90 -62.94 17.64
C VAL A 9 -12.18 -62.77 16.29
N ARG A 10 -12.87 -62.29 15.23
CA ARG A 10 -12.32 -62.19 13.87
C ARG A 10 -11.70 -60.83 13.49
N TYR A 11 -11.70 -59.85 14.39
CA TYR A 11 -11.18 -58.50 14.12
C TYR A 11 -9.79 -58.22 14.73
N LEU A 12 -9.03 -59.25 15.10
CA LEU A 12 -7.74 -59.06 15.79
C LEU A 12 -6.51 -58.94 14.85
N PHE A 13 -6.65 -58.95 13.52
CA PHE A 13 -5.48 -59.09 12.64
C PHE A 13 -5.36 -58.13 11.44
N VAL A 14 -6.09 -57.00 11.40
CA VAL A 14 -5.97 -56.08 10.26
C VAL A 14 -5.60 -54.68 10.72
N VAL A 15 -4.47 -54.22 10.17
CA VAL A 15 -3.89 -52.86 10.16
C VAL A 15 -2.91 -52.50 11.29
N ILE A 16 -1.71 -53.07 11.15
CA ILE A 16 -0.44 -52.46 11.56
C ILE A 16 -0.04 -51.38 10.52
N LEU A 17 0.58 -50.29 11.01
CA LEU A 17 1.45 -49.31 10.31
C LEU A 17 0.83 -48.30 9.31
N LEU A 18 0.61 -47.06 9.77
CA LEU A 18 0.83 -45.83 8.99
C LEU A 18 1.39 -44.72 9.92
N LEU A 19 2.70 -44.79 10.16
CA LEU A 19 3.54 -43.64 10.51
C LEU A 19 3.95 -42.94 9.20
N SER A 20 4.08 -41.60 9.23
CA SER A 20 4.52 -40.68 8.14
C SER A 20 3.37 -40.10 7.33
N SER A 21 3.11 -38.79 7.23
CA SER A 21 3.97 -37.62 7.42
C SER A 21 3.07 -36.40 7.64
N ALA A 22 3.20 -35.73 8.79
CA ALA A 22 2.71 -34.36 8.95
C ALA A 22 3.62 -33.45 8.09
N GLY A 23 3.28 -33.30 6.81
CA GLY A 23 3.86 -32.27 5.96
C GLY A 23 3.45 -30.92 6.53
N GLY A 24 4.31 -30.30 7.31
CA GLY A 24 4.17 -28.89 7.65
C GLY A 24 4.14 -28.11 6.35
N CYS A 25 3.01 -27.47 6.04
CA CYS A 25 2.96 -26.44 5.01
C CYS A 25 3.83 -25.27 5.51
N SER A 26 5.13 -25.30 5.20
CA SER A 26 5.94 -24.10 5.20
C SER A 26 5.30 -23.17 4.17
N ASN A 27 4.55 -22.17 4.63
CA ASN A 27 4.21 -21.02 3.80
C ASN A 27 5.55 -20.47 3.32
N LEU A 28 5.92 -20.76 2.07
CA LEU A 28 6.97 -20.07 1.36
C LEU A 28 6.46 -18.63 1.20
N GLN A 29 6.67 -17.84 2.25
CA GLN A 29 6.49 -16.41 2.24
C GLN A 29 7.56 -15.88 1.29
N THR A 30 7.27 -15.89 -0.01
CA THR A 30 8.06 -15.13 -0.96
C THR A 30 7.97 -13.68 -0.47
N ASN A 31 9.11 -13.10 -0.07
CA ASN A 31 9.21 -11.69 0.34
C ASN A 31 8.99 -10.81 -0.90
N THR A 32 7.76 -10.86 -1.41
CA THR A 32 7.30 -10.09 -2.55
C THR A 32 7.11 -8.67 -2.05
N SER A 33 7.78 -7.69 -2.67
CA SER A 33 7.64 -6.30 -2.26
C SER A 33 6.19 -5.84 -2.37
N LEU A 34 5.81 -4.86 -1.54
CA LEU A 34 4.47 -4.29 -1.59
C LEU A 34 4.13 -3.76 -3.00
N TYR A 35 5.14 -3.27 -3.73
CA TYR A 35 5.00 -2.93 -5.15
C TYR A 35 4.41 -4.07 -5.98
N THR A 36 4.99 -5.27 -5.89
CA THR A 36 4.52 -6.43 -6.66
C THR A 36 3.17 -6.92 -6.15
N ASP A 37 2.96 -6.90 -4.83
CA ASP A 37 1.70 -7.30 -4.18
C ASP A 37 0.49 -6.47 -4.65
N ILE A 38 0.65 -5.16 -4.86
CA ILE A 38 -0.45 -4.31 -5.35
C ILE A 38 -0.67 -4.39 -6.87
N GLY A 39 0.15 -5.12 -7.61
CA GLY A 39 0.12 -5.17 -9.08
C GLY A 39 1.00 -4.12 -9.78
N GLY A 40 1.99 -3.59 -9.08
CA GLY A 40 3.07 -2.78 -9.64
C GLY A 40 2.64 -1.42 -10.20
N LYS A 41 3.42 -0.94 -11.18
CA LYS A 41 3.30 0.41 -11.75
C LYS A 41 1.92 0.70 -12.34
N GLU A 42 1.29 -0.28 -12.98
CA GLU A 42 -0.05 -0.10 -13.55
C GLU A 42 -1.06 0.28 -12.47
N LYS A 43 -1.00 -0.38 -11.30
CA LYS A 43 -1.88 -0.03 -10.18
C LYS A 43 -1.60 1.38 -9.67
N LEU A 44 -0.34 1.73 -9.44
CA LEU A 44 0.04 3.06 -8.97
C LEU A 44 -0.40 4.15 -9.96
N GLU A 45 -0.26 3.91 -11.26
CA GLU A 45 -0.69 4.83 -12.30
C GLU A 45 -2.19 5.11 -12.27
N LYS A 46 -3.01 4.07 -12.03
CA LYS A 46 -4.46 4.22 -11.87
C LYS A 46 -4.81 4.96 -10.58
N VAL A 47 -4.18 4.61 -9.46
CA VAL A 47 -4.36 5.29 -8.16
C VAL A 47 -4.04 6.77 -8.27
N PHE A 48 -2.84 7.13 -8.73
CA PHE A 48 -2.46 8.54 -8.83
C PHE A 48 -3.14 9.27 -9.97
N GLY A 49 -3.63 8.57 -11.01
CA GLY A 49 -4.53 9.16 -12.00
C GLY A 49 -5.82 9.68 -11.37
N LEU A 50 -6.48 8.85 -10.55
CA LEU A 50 -7.71 9.24 -9.85
C LEU A 50 -7.44 10.28 -8.75
N ALA A 51 -6.38 10.11 -7.94
CA ALA A 51 -6.02 11.07 -6.90
C ALA A 51 -5.77 12.47 -7.48
N ILE A 52 -5.01 12.58 -8.58
CA ILE A 52 -4.74 13.85 -9.27
C ILE A 52 -6.02 14.47 -9.81
N SER A 53 -6.93 13.66 -10.37
CA SER A 53 -8.23 14.17 -10.80
C SER A 53 -8.98 14.82 -9.64
N ARG A 54 -8.98 14.20 -8.46
CA ARG A 54 -9.65 14.73 -7.27
C ARG A 54 -8.98 15.99 -6.73
N ILE A 55 -7.66 15.98 -6.58
CA ILE A 55 -6.87 17.13 -6.10
C ILE A 55 -7.13 18.37 -6.97
N TYR A 56 -7.18 18.24 -8.29
CA TYR A 56 -7.41 19.38 -9.19
C TYR A 56 -8.88 19.83 -9.26
N ASN A 57 -9.81 19.06 -8.69
CA ASN A 57 -11.21 19.43 -8.55
C ASN A 57 -11.57 19.83 -7.10
N ASP A 58 -10.59 19.84 -6.20
CA ASP A 58 -10.79 20.24 -4.82
C ASP A 58 -10.51 21.75 -4.65
N PRO A 59 -11.49 22.57 -4.22
CA PRO A 59 -11.32 24.01 -4.15
C PRO A 59 -10.30 24.47 -3.10
N ILE A 60 -10.00 23.63 -2.10
CA ILE A 60 -9.00 23.92 -1.06
C ILE A 60 -7.60 23.57 -1.57
N LEU A 61 -7.44 22.43 -2.25
CA LEU A 61 -6.12 21.99 -2.72
C LEU A 61 -5.70 22.61 -4.05
N TYR A 62 -6.63 22.82 -4.98
CA TYR A 62 -6.34 23.31 -6.34
C TYR A 62 -5.44 24.55 -6.40
N PRO A 63 -5.60 25.59 -5.54
CA PRO A 63 -4.73 26.77 -5.54
C PRO A 63 -3.23 26.43 -5.47
N HIS A 64 -2.84 25.41 -4.70
CA HIS A 64 -1.44 24.95 -4.57
C HIS A 64 -0.87 24.35 -5.86
N PHE A 65 -1.74 23.85 -6.76
CA PHE A 65 -1.34 23.13 -7.97
C PHE A 65 -1.52 23.95 -9.25
N LYS A 66 -1.86 25.25 -9.15
CA LYS A 66 -1.92 26.15 -10.30
C LYS A 66 -0.59 26.17 -11.05
N GLY A 67 -0.65 26.03 -12.37
CA GLY A 67 0.54 25.98 -13.24
C GLY A 67 1.35 24.68 -13.17
N VAL A 68 1.01 23.73 -12.29
CA VAL A 68 1.69 22.42 -12.23
C VAL A 68 1.09 21.49 -13.28
N PRO A 69 1.89 20.90 -14.21
CA PRO A 69 1.36 19.96 -15.18
C PRO A 69 0.92 18.64 -14.54
N LYS A 70 -0.37 18.28 -14.67
CA LYS A 70 -0.96 17.05 -14.11
C LYS A 70 -0.15 15.79 -14.42
N LYS A 71 0.32 15.64 -15.67
CA LYS A 71 1.11 14.48 -16.13
C LYS A 71 2.45 14.38 -15.41
N ALA A 72 3.14 15.51 -15.22
CA ALA A 72 4.42 15.54 -14.53
C ALA A 72 4.27 15.21 -13.04
N LEU A 73 3.24 15.80 -12.40
CA LEU A 73 2.94 15.52 -11.00
C LEU A 73 2.56 14.05 -10.76
N ARG A 74 1.66 13.48 -11.59
CA ARG A 74 1.32 12.05 -11.54
C ARG A 74 2.57 11.19 -11.66
N LYS A 75 3.45 11.47 -12.62
CA LYS A 75 4.70 10.70 -12.79
C LYS A 75 5.54 10.74 -11.52
N LYS A 76 5.75 11.91 -10.91
CA LYS A 76 6.56 12.04 -9.69
C LYS A 76 5.93 11.31 -8.49
N LEU A 77 4.61 11.34 -8.33
CA LEU A 77 3.93 10.58 -7.27
C LEU A 77 4.02 9.05 -7.47
N VAL A 78 3.88 8.59 -8.71
CA VAL A 78 4.06 7.18 -9.06
C VAL A 78 5.50 6.73 -8.77
N ASP A 79 6.49 7.49 -9.24
CA ASP A 79 7.91 7.14 -9.05
C ASP A 79 8.29 7.15 -7.56
N GLN A 80 7.88 8.17 -6.80
CA GLN A 80 8.13 8.27 -5.35
C GLN A 80 7.54 7.08 -4.60
N THR A 81 6.26 6.77 -4.87
CA THR A 81 5.58 5.69 -4.15
C THR A 81 6.15 4.34 -4.55
N CYS A 82 6.43 4.12 -5.84
CA CYS A 82 7.08 2.92 -6.34
C CYS A 82 8.41 2.66 -5.62
N ALA A 83 9.27 3.67 -5.51
CA ALA A 83 10.55 3.55 -4.80
C ALA A 83 10.35 3.20 -3.32
N LEU A 84 9.43 3.89 -2.64
CA LEU A 84 9.18 3.72 -1.20
C LEU A 84 8.60 2.35 -0.82
N ILE A 85 7.86 1.71 -1.71
CA ILE A 85 7.19 0.42 -1.44
C ILE A 85 7.96 -0.79 -1.99
N GLY A 86 9.23 -0.60 -2.36
CA GLY A 86 10.13 -1.66 -2.82
C GLY A 86 9.96 -2.04 -4.29
N GLY A 87 9.52 -1.10 -5.13
CA GLY A 87 9.50 -1.24 -6.58
C GLY A 87 10.84 -0.86 -7.22
N PRO A 88 11.02 -1.15 -8.51
CA PRO A 88 12.29 -0.92 -9.23
C PRO A 88 12.50 0.55 -9.65
N CYS A 89 11.64 1.48 -9.22
CA CYS A 89 11.72 2.87 -9.64
C CYS A 89 12.71 3.66 -8.79
N GLU A 90 13.38 4.62 -9.43
CA GLU A 90 14.16 5.63 -8.75
C GLU A 90 13.39 6.96 -8.73
N TYR A 91 13.34 7.61 -7.57
CA TYR A 91 12.77 8.94 -7.46
C TYR A 91 13.83 10.02 -7.76
N THR A 92 13.69 10.65 -8.92
CA THR A 92 14.60 11.72 -9.39
C THR A 92 13.97 13.11 -9.26
N GLY A 93 13.01 13.29 -8.35
CA GLY A 93 12.39 14.60 -8.10
C GLY A 93 13.18 15.43 -7.09
N LYS A 94 12.66 16.63 -6.79
CA LYS A 94 13.16 17.43 -5.66
C LYS A 94 12.89 16.67 -4.35
N SER A 95 13.72 16.86 -3.33
CA SER A 95 13.38 16.40 -1.98
C SER A 95 12.04 17.00 -1.54
N MET A 96 11.34 16.36 -0.60
CA MET A 96 10.03 16.84 -0.14
C MET A 96 10.14 18.26 0.41
N LYS A 97 11.17 18.57 1.21
CA LYS A 97 11.44 19.93 1.70
C LYS A 97 11.58 20.94 0.56
N LYS A 98 12.37 20.64 -0.48
CA LYS A 98 12.56 21.55 -1.62
C LYS A 98 11.34 21.66 -2.53
N ALA A 99 10.52 20.61 -2.61
CA ALA A 99 9.31 20.60 -3.43
C ALA A 99 8.18 21.42 -2.78
N HIS A 100 8.16 21.48 -1.44
CA HIS A 100 7.10 22.11 -0.65
C HIS A 100 7.55 23.38 0.11
N ASN A 101 8.79 23.83 -0.12
CA ASN A 101 9.31 25.07 0.44
C ASN A 101 8.44 26.28 0.05
N GLU A 102 8.17 27.17 1.00
CA GLU A 102 7.41 28.41 0.81
C GLU A 102 6.01 28.20 0.18
N ARG A 103 5.37 27.08 0.52
CA ARG A 103 4.00 26.77 0.07
C ARG A 103 2.97 26.81 1.20
N ASP A 104 3.40 27.05 2.43
CA ASP A 104 2.54 27.17 3.62
C ASP A 104 1.50 26.06 3.76
N VAL A 105 1.88 24.81 3.42
CA VAL A 105 0.97 23.67 3.47
C VAL A 105 0.57 23.40 4.91
N THR A 106 -0.70 23.59 5.21
CA THR A 106 -1.25 23.32 6.54
C THR A 106 -1.45 21.82 6.77
N GLU A 107 -1.53 21.42 8.04
CA GLU A 107 -1.83 20.03 8.40
C GLU A 107 -3.20 19.57 7.85
N VAL A 108 -4.19 20.45 7.88
CA VAL A 108 -5.54 20.18 7.35
C VAL A 108 -5.49 19.91 5.85
N GLU A 109 -4.75 20.71 5.08
CA GLU A 109 -4.59 20.51 3.64
C GLU A 109 -3.81 19.23 3.32
N PHE A 110 -2.77 18.92 4.11
CA PHE A 110 -2.01 17.68 3.97
C PHE A 110 -2.93 16.46 4.15
N TYR A 111 -3.72 16.41 5.22
CA TYR A 111 -4.62 15.29 5.45
C TYR A 111 -5.75 15.22 4.42
N ARG A 112 -6.26 16.36 3.94
CA ARG A 112 -7.22 16.39 2.83
C ARG A 112 -6.65 15.77 1.55
N LEU A 113 -5.36 16.01 1.26
CA LEU A 113 -4.67 15.34 0.16
C LEU A 113 -4.54 13.84 0.41
N VAL A 114 -4.16 13.43 1.63
CA VAL A 114 -4.06 12.01 2.01
C VAL A 114 -5.39 11.30 1.81
N GLU A 115 -6.52 11.92 2.19
CA GLU A 115 -7.87 11.38 1.98
C GLU A 115 -8.18 11.13 0.50
N HIS A 116 -7.75 12.02 -0.40
CA HIS A 116 -7.91 11.79 -1.85
C HIS A 116 -7.09 10.61 -2.36
N VAL A 117 -5.87 10.43 -1.83
CA VAL A 117 -5.02 9.28 -2.19
C VAL A 117 -5.62 7.99 -1.64
N GLN A 118 -6.05 7.96 -0.37
CA GLN A 118 -6.74 6.81 0.24
C GLN A 118 -8.01 6.44 -0.53
N TYR A 119 -8.84 7.43 -0.85
CA TYR A 119 -10.02 7.22 -1.70
C TYR A 119 -9.62 6.55 -3.01
N ALA A 120 -8.58 7.03 -3.69
CA ALA A 120 -8.12 6.46 -4.94
C ALA A 120 -7.61 5.01 -4.79
N MET A 121 -6.86 4.71 -3.72
CA MET A 121 -6.41 3.35 -3.41
C MET A 121 -7.60 2.40 -3.28
N ARG A 122 -8.60 2.75 -2.47
CA ARG A 122 -9.82 1.95 -2.26
C ARG A 122 -10.60 1.75 -3.55
N ARG A 123 -10.77 2.81 -4.35
CA ARG A 123 -11.47 2.73 -5.65
C ARG A 123 -10.74 1.86 -6.66
N MET A 124 -9.42 1.69 -6.54
CA MET A 124 -8.63 0.81 -7.39
C MET A 124 -8.50 -0.62 -6.83
N GLY A 125 -9.24 -0.93 -5.76
CA GLY A 125 -9.34 -2.27 -5.20
C GLY A 125 -8.16 -2.68 -4.33
N LEU A 126 -7.39 -1.73 -3.78
CA LEU A 126 -6.41 -2.07 -2.74
C LEU A 126 -7.15 -2.51 -1.48
N SER A 127 -6.62 -3.54 -0.81
CA SER A 127 -7.09 -3.93 0.51
C SER A 127 -6.74 -2.85 1.54
N TYR A 128 -7.45 -2.84 2.66
CA TYR A 128 -7.14 -1.95 3.78
C TYR A 128 -5.70 -2.14 4.29
N GLN A 129 -5.20 -3.38 4.28
CA GLN A 129 -3.82 -3.68 4.64
C GLN A 129 -2.83 -3.06 3.65
N GLN A 130 -3.07 -3.19 2.34
CA GLN A 130 -2.21 -2.59 1.32
C GLN A 130 -2.19 -1.06 1.43
N GLU A 131 -3.36 -0.44 1.61
CA GLU A 131 -3.48 1.00 1.85
C GLU A 131 -2.63 1.42 3.06
N ASN A 132 -2.81 0.77 4.20
CA ASN A 132 -2.08 1.12 5.42
C ASN A 132 -0.57 0.93 5.29
N LEU A 133 -0.11 -0.10 4.58
CA LEU A 133 1.33 -0.31 4.35
C LEU A 133 1.91 0.79 3.44
N ILE A 134 1.18 1.26 2.43
CA ILE A 134 1.60 2.40 1.61
C ILE A 134 1.65 3.67 2.46
N LEU A 135 0.61 3.94 3.25
CA LEU A 135 0.56 5.12 4.11
C LEU A 135 1.69 5.14 5.14
N GLN A 136 2.04 3.99 5.73
CA GLN A 136 3.20 3.89 6.62
C GLN A 136 4.51 4.30 5.95
N LYS A 137 4.67 4.02 4.64
CA LYS A 137 5.87 4.44 3.89
C LYS A 137 5.85 5.92 3.52
N LEU A 138 4.67 6.51 3.36
CA LEU A 138 4.51 7.94 3.03
C LEU A 138 4.50 8.85 4.26
N ALA A 139 4.04 8.37 5.42
CA ALA A 139 3.84 9.17 6.62
C ALA A 139 5.09 9.97 7.07
N PRO A 140 6.32 9.43 7.01
CA PRO A 140 7.51 10.20 7.39
C PRO A 140 7.75 11.44 6.54
N LEU A 141 7.23 11.50 5.31
CA LEU A 141 7.39 12.68 4.44
C LEU A 141 6.64 13.91 4.96
N LYS A 142 5.68 13.75 5.88
CA LYS A 142 4.86 14.84 6.41
C LYS A 142 5.71 15.97 7.02
N SER A 143 6.77 15.63 7.76
CA SER A 143 7.63 16.62 8.43
C SER A 143 8.34 17.56 7.45
N ASP A 144 8.57 17.10 6.23
CA ASP A 144 9.20 17.89 5.16
C ASP A 144 8.19 18.69 4.32
N ILE A 145 6.89 18.49 4.54
CA ILE A 145 5.81 19.04 3.71
C ILE A 145 4.99 20.07 4.48
N VAL A 146 4.56 19.71 5.70
CA VAL A 146 3.68 20.55 6.51
C VAL A 146 4.49 21.66 7.15
N TYR A 147 4.08 22.89 6.91
CA TYR A 147 4.66 24.07 7.54
C TYR A 147 4.54 23.95 9.06
N GLN A 148 5.68 23.97 9.76
CA GLN A 148 5.73 24.06 11.22
C GLN A 148 5.79 25.54 11.58
N ASN A 149 4.72 26.09 12.14
CA ASN A 149 4.74 27.44 12.68
C ASN A 149 5.82 27.52 13.79
N GLY A 150 6.96 28.16 13.54
CA GLY A 150 7.80 28.70 14.62
C GLY A 150 9.23 28.20 14.80
N GLU A 151 9.82 27.43 13.89
CA GLU A 151 11.27 27.20 13.91
C GLU A 151 11.86 27.41 12.51
N GLY A 152 12.30 28.64 12.26
CA GLY A 152 13.21 28.94 11.18
C GLY A 152 14.47 28.09 11.36
N ASN A 153 14.69 27.13 10.46
CA ASN A 153 15.97 26.45 10.38
C ASN A 153 16.92 27.39 9.62
N PRO A 154 18.00 27.92 10.24
CA PRO A 154 18.95 28.75 9.54
C PRO A 154 19.61 27.95 8.41
N GLU A 155 19.94 28.65 7.33
CA GLU A 155 20.60 28.12 6.13
C GLU A 155 21.90 27.36 6.42
#